data_AF-A0A0H4A1R4-F1
#
_entry.id   AF-A0A0H4A1R4-F1
#
_cell.length_a   1.000
_cell.length_b   1.000
_cell.length_c   1.000
_cell.angle_alpha   90.00
_cell.angle_beta   90.00
_cell.angle_gamma   90.00
#
_symmetry.space_group_name_H-M   'P 1'
#
loop_
_entity.id
_entity.type
_entity.pdbx_description
1 polymer ?
#
loop_
_entity_poly.entity_id
_entity_poly.type
_entity_poly.pdbx_seq_one_letter_code
_entity_poly.pdbx_strand_id
1 'polypeptide(L)' 'MKIFTLSFLLLTISFIQGCGEEEVKTVEWYKNHQTERIDLLKLCKNDINKAKTPNCINASNAQSKINLENMLHGDGISIK' A
#
# COMPACT_ATOMS: atom_id res chain seq x y z
N MET A 1 -36.00 -15.10 -17.77
CA MET A 1 -35.47 -13.76 -18.13
C MET A 1 -35.28 -13.01 -16.81
N LYS A 2 -34.07 -13.05 -16.23
CA LYS A 2 -33.03 -11.99 -16.33
C LYS A 2 -33.63 -10.62 -16.04
N ILE A 3 -33.33 -10.05 -14.86
CA ILE A 3 -32.61 -8.77 -14.73
C ILE A 3 -31.87 -8.77 -13.37
N PHE A 4 -30.56 -9.03 -13.38
CA PHE A 4 -29.66 -8.76 -12.25
C PHE A 4 -29.39 -7.26 -12.23
N THR A 5 -29.95 -6.50 -11.30
CA THR A 5 -29.62 -5.08 -11.12
C THR A 5 -28.37 -4.95 -10.26
N LEU A 6 -27.21 -5.24 -10.87
CA LEU A 6 -25.91 -4.86 -10.31
C LEU A 6 -25.66 -3.39 -10.65
N SER A 7 -26.02 -2.49 -9.75
CA SER A 7 -25.64 -1.07 -9.85
C SER A 7 -24.57 -0.80 -8.79
N PHE A 8 -23.31 -1.07 -9.14
CA PHE A 8 -22.17 -0.62 -8.36
C PHE A 8 -21.58 0.58 -9.10
N LEU A 9 -22.10 1.76 -8.76
CA LEU A 9 -21.59 3.04 -9.25
C LEU A 9 -20.25 3.31 -8.53
N LEU A 10 -19.15 2.82 -9.10
CA LEU A 10 -17.81 3.20 -8.66
C LEU A 10 -17.50 4.59 -9.21
N LEU A 11 -17.66 5.60 -8.36
CA LEU A 11 -17.10 6.93 -8.54
C LEU A 11 -15.58 6.81 -8.73
N THR A 12 -15.10 7.04 -9.94
CA THR A 12 -13.69 7.28 -10.20
C THR A 12 -13.39 8.72 -9.78
N ILE A 13 -12.77 8.88 -8.61
CA ILE A 13 -12.20 10.17 -8.19
C ILE A 13 -10.99 10.42 -9.09
N SER A 14 -11.12 11.37 -10.02
CA SER A 14 -10.00 11.90 -10.79
C SER A 14 -9.11 12.73 -9.86
N PHE A 15 -7.93 12.20 -9.53
CA PHE A 15 -6.88 12.98 -8.88
C PHE A 15 -6.31 13.97 -9.91
N ILE A 16 -6.70 15.22 -9.81
CA ILE A 16 -6.00 16.33 -10.46
C ILE A 16 -4.67 16.47 -9.71
N GLN A 17 -3.60 15.90 -10.26
CA GLN A 17 -2.26 16.17 -9.73
C GLN A 17 -1.85 17.57 -10.17
N GLY A 18 -2.04 18.53 -9.27
CA GLY A 18 -1.35 19.81 -9.31
C GLY A 18 0.16 19.60 -9.32
N CYS A 19 0.87 20.50 -10.00
CA CYS A 19 2.30 20.43 -10.22
C CYS A 19 3.10 20.19 -8.92
N GLY A 20 3.78 19.04 -8.80
CA GLY A 20 5.08 18.95 -8.13
C GLY A 20 5.30 17.89 -7.04
N GLU A 21 4.28 17.33 -6.40
CA GLU A 21 4.51 16.38 -5.28
C GLU A 21 3.59 15.16 -5.35
N GLU A 22 4.18 13.97 -5.17
CA GLU A 22 3.47 12.70 -5.08
C GLU A 22 2.50 12.74 -3.90
N GLU A 23 1.24 12.37 -4.12
CA GLU A 23 0.24 12.28 -3.05
C GLU A 23 0.75 11.37 -1.92
N VAL A 24 0.70 11.86 -0.68
CA VAL A 24 1.11 11.07 0.48
C VAL A 24 0.04 10.03 0.81
N LYS A 25 0.38 8.75 0.66
CA LYS A 25 -0.50 7.63 0.97
C LYS A 25 -0.33 7.18 2.42
N THR A 26 -1.42 6.75 3.04
CA THR A 26 -1.41 6.33 4.45
C THR A 26 -0.82 4.93 4.62
N VAL A 27 -0.46 4.59 5.87
CA VAL A 27 -0.03 3.23 6.23
C VAL A 27 -1.10 2.19 5.86
N GLU A 28 -2.37 2.48 6.13
CA GLU A 28 -3.49 1.57 5.83
C GLU A 28 -3.68 1.37 4.33
N TRP A 29 -3.46 2.41 3.53
CA TRP A 29 -3.46 2.29 2.08
C TRP A 29 -2.40 1.28 1.64
N TYR A 30 -1.15 1.42 2.10
CA TYR A 30 -0.08 0.48 1.76
C TYR A 30 -0.31 -0.93 2.30
N LYS A 31 -1.05 -1.13 3.39
CA LYS A 31 -1.43 -2.49 3.83
C LYS A 31 -2.28 -3.19 2.77
N ASN A 32 -3.25 -2.47 2.20
CA ASN A 32 -4.21 -2.98 1.22
C ASN A 32 -3.70 -2.97 -0.23
N HIS A 33 -2.54 -2.35 -0.50
CA HIS A 33 -1.94 -2.21 -1.84
C HIS A 33 -0.54 -2.84 -1.86
N GLN A 34 -0.50 -4.18 -1.93
CA GLN A 34 0.72 -4.96 -1.78
C GLN A 34 1.76 -4.65 -2.87
N THR A 35 1.35 -4.55 -4.13
CA THR A 35 2.26 -4.33 -5.25
C THR A 35 2.98 -3.00 -5.11
N GLU A 36 2.22 -1.93 -4.86
CA GLU A 36 2.72 -0.57 -4.71
C GLU A 36 3.59 -0.43 -3.47
N ARG A 37 3.23 -1.10 -2.37
CA ARG A 37 4.09 -1.19 -1.18
C ARG A 37 5.43 -1.84 -1.52
N ILE A 38 5.42 -3.01 -2.16
CA ILE A 38 6.64 -3.76 -2.48
C ILE A 38 7.55 -2.98 -3.42
N ASP A 39 6.99 -2.40 -4.48
CA ASP A 39 7.77 -1.67 -5.47
C ASP A 39 8.36 -0.38 -4.90
N LEU A 40 7.58 0.35 -4.09
CA LEU A 40 8.11 1.51 -3.39
C LEU A 40 9.22 1.11 -2.41
N LEU A 41 9.07 0.02 -1.64
CA LEU A 41 10.10 -0.44 -0.70
C LEU A 41 11.43 -0.80 -1.39
N LYS A 42 11.39 -1.34 -2.62
CA LYS A 42 12.61 -1.56 -3.42
C LYS A 42 13.33 -0.24 -3.69
N LEU A 43 12.58 0.81 -4.03
CA LEU A 43 13.12 2.14 -4.26
C LEU A 43 13.65 2.77 -2.96
N CYS A 44 12.91 2.65 -1.85
CA CYS A 44 13.32 3.16 -0.54
C CYS A 44 14.66 2.57 -0.08
N LYS A 45 14.94 1.30 -0.40
CA LYS A 45 16.19 0.64 -0.01
C LYS A 45 17.41 1.15 -0.79
N ASN A 46 17.21 1.56 -2.04
CA ASN A 46 18.29 1.87 -2.98
C ASN A 46 18.58 3.38 -3.08
N ASP A 47 17.69 4.24 -2.56
CA ASP A 47 17.82 5.69 -2.60
C ASP A 47 17.58 6.31 -1.22
N ILE A 48 18.63 6.90 -0.64
CA ILE A 48 18.59 7.56 0.69
C ILE A 48 17.62 8.74 0.72
N ASN A 49 17.49 9.49 -0.38
CA ASN A 49 16.57 10.62 -0.46
C ASN A 49 15.13 10.11 -0.48
N LYS A 50 14.86 9.06 -1.26
CA LYS A 50 13.53 8.42 -1.30
C LYS A 50 13.18 7.80 0.06
N ALA A 51 14.13 7.17 0.75
CA ALA A 51 13.92 6.51 2.05
C ALA A 51 13.32 7.43 3.12
N LYS A 52 13.61 8.74 3.07
CA LYS A 52 13.14 9.74 4.04
C LYS A 52 11.77 10.33 3.68
N THR A 53 11.21 9.98 2.53
CA THR A 53 9.90 10.49 2.11
C THR A 53 8.78 9.92 2.99
N PRO A 54 7.68 10.68 3.20
CA PRO A 54 6.52 10.18 3.94
C PRO A 54 5.97 8.86 3.39
N ASN A 55 5.98 8.68 2.06
CA ASN A 55 5.51 7.46 1.42
C ASN A 55 6.40 6.25 1.74
N CYS A 56 7.73 6.40 1.76
CA CYS A 56 8.64 5.31 2.17
C CYS A 56 8.47 4.94 3.65
N ILE A 57 8.28 5.93 4.52
CA ILE A 57 8.01 5.72 5.95
C ILE A 57 6.69 4.96 6.13
N ASN A 58 5.63 5.38 5.44
CA ASN A 58 4.32 4.76 5.54
C ASN A 58 4.30 3.33 4.98
N ALA A 59 4.95 3.09 3.84
CA ALA A 59 5.11 1.75 3.26
C ALA A 59 5.91 0.81 4.18
N SER A 60 6.98 1.31 4.81
CA SER A 60 7.79 0.53 5.76
C SER A 60 6.99 0.16 7.00
N ASN A 61 6.28 1.13 7.58
CA ASN A 61 5.40 0.90 8.73
C ASN A 61 4.30 -0.12 8.41
N ALA A 62 3.72 -0.06 7.20
CA ALA A 62 2.72 -1.03 6.74
C ALA A 62 3.30 -2.45 6.70
N GLN A 63 4.50 -2.62 6.15
CA GLN A 63 5.17 -3.93 6.09
C GLN A 63 5.50 -4.46 7.49
N SER A 64 6.00 -3.61 8.39
CA SER A 64 6.26 -4.00 9.78
C SER A 64 5.00 -4.45 10.51
N LYS A 65 3.88 -3.73 10.33
CA LYS A 65 2.58 -4.11 10.93
C LYS A 65 2.06 -5.44 10.39
N ILE A 66 2.13 -5.67 9.08
CA ILE A 66 1.75 -6.96 8.47
C ILE A 66 2.59 -8.09 9.04
N ASN A 67 3.91 -7.90 9.15
CA ASN A 67 4.79 -8.92 9.70
C ASN A 67 4.42 -9.23 11.16
N LEU A 68 4.14 -8.20 11.97
CA LEU A 68 3.69 -8.37 13.35
C LEU A 68 2.33 -9.07 13.42
N GLU A 69 1.36 -8.66 12.60
CA GLU A 69 0.04 -9.30 12.50
C GLU A 69 0.18 -10.79 12.14
N ASN A 70 1.04 -11.13 11.19
CA ASN A 70 1.30 -12.53 10.82
C ASN A 70 1.97 -13.31 11.96
N MET A 71 2.85 -12.68 12.73
CA MET A 71 3.45 -13.30 13.92
C MET A 71 2.43 -13.53 15.05
N LEU A 72 1.47 -12.61 15.22
CA LEU A 72 0.43 -12.71 16.26
C LEU A 72 -0.67 -13.72 15.92
N HIS A 73 -1.01 -13.90 14.64
CA HIS A 73 -2.06 -14.83 14.21
C HIS A 73 -1.58 -16.28 13.99
N GLY A 74 -0.29 -16.58 14.21
CA GLY A 74 0.16 -17.96 14.34
C GLY A 74 0.43 -18.74 13.05
N ASP A 75 0.46 -18.09 11.88
CA ASP A 75 1.03 -18.69 10.65
C ASP A 75 2.58 -18.62 10.62
N GLY A 76 3.17 -18.35 11.79
CA GLY A 76 4.61 -18.32 11.98
C GLY A 76 5.24 -19.67 11.63
N ILE A 77 6.10 -19.62 10.61
CA ILE A 77 7.05 -20.65 10.17
C ILE A 77 6.47 -21.67 9.17
N SER A 78 6.62 -21.36 7.88
CA SER A 78 7.01 -22.38 6.89
C SER A 78 8.44 -22.06 6.45
N ILE A 79 9.42 -22.64 7.15
CA ILE A 79 10.78 -22.76 6.63
C ILE A 79 10.70 -23.81 5.53
N LYS A 80 10.84 -23.41 4.28
CA LYS A 80 11.35 -24.31 3.24
C LYS A 80 12.85 -24.14 3.16
#